data_AF-A0A917PQR8-F1
#
_entry.id   AF-A0A917PQR8-F1
#
_cell.length_a   1.000
_cell.length_b   1.000
_cell.length_c   1.000
_cell.angle_alpha   90.00
_cell.angle_beta   90.00
_cell.angle_gamma   90.00
#
_symmetry.space_group_name_H-M   'P 1'
#
loop_
_entity.id
_entity.type
_entity.pdbx_description
1 polymer ?
#
loop_
_entity_poly.entity_id
_entity_poly.type
_entity_poly.pdbx_seq_one_letter_code
_entity_poly.pdbx_strand_id
1 'polypeptide(L)'
;MALHITGDPAADRLLSDDAFALLVGMLLDQQVAMETAFAGPEKIRERTGSIDPADIAAYDPVALVEAFKQTPAVHRYPGSMAGRVQALAAVVRDEWGGEASAIWSRGDPDGAEVLKRLKALPGFGEQKAKIFLALLGKQCGLEAAGWREAAGHYGDDGTFASVADIVDPESLARVRATKQAAKAAAKS
;
A
#
# COMPACT_ATOMS: atom_id res chain seq x y z
N MET A 1 2.75 8.96 -13.21
CA MET A 1 1.33 9.40 -13.20
C MET A 1 0.94 9.66 -11.75
N ALA A 2 0.02 10.58 -11.49
CA ALA A 2 -0.49 10.81 -10.14
C ALA A 2 -1.54 9.73 -9.79
N LEU A 3 -1.47 9.20 -8.58
CA LEU A 3 -2.48 8.31 -8.00
C LEU A 3 -3.66 9.14 -7.50
N HIS A 4 -4.87 8.61 -7.63
CA HIS A 4 -6.12 9.27 -7.21
C HIS A 4 -6.96 8.34 -6.32
N ILE A 5 -6.34 7.81 -5.26
CA ILE A 5 -6.90 6.71 -4.46
C ILE A 5 -7.77 7.25 -3.32
N THR A 6 -7.34 8.34 -2.69
CA THR A 6 -7.93 8.83 -1.44
C THR A 6 -8.96 9.93 -1.67
N GLY A 7 -8.82 10.69 -2.76
CA GLY A 7 -9.57 11.92 -3.00
C GLY A 7 -9.05 13.13 -2.21
N ASP A 8 -7.99 12.95 -1.42
CA ASP A 8 -7.27 14.03 -0.74
C ASP A 8 -5.99 14.36 -1.53
N PRO A 9 -5.82 15.61 -2.01
CA PRO A 9 -4.69 15.96 -2.86
C PRO A 9 -3.30 15.80 -2.21
N ALA A 10 -3.19 15.98 -0.89
CA ALA A 10 -1.91 15.86 -0.19
C ALA A 10 -1.52 14.39 -0.03
N ALA A 11 -2.47 13.54 0.38
CA ALA A 11 -2.25 12.10 0.47
C ALA A 11 -1.99 11.48 -0.90
N ASP A 12 -2.79 11.82 -1.92
CA ASP A 12 -2.62 11.31 -3.29
C ASP A 12 -1.27 11.71 -3.88
N ARG A 13 -0.80 12.94 -3.61
CA ARG A 13 0.55 13.37 -4.00
C ARG A 13 1.62 12.57 -3.27
N LEU A 14 1.52 12.41 -1.96
CA LEU A 14 2.50 11.64 -1.19
C LEU A 14 2.60 10.19 -1.71
N LEU A 15 1.46 9.54 -1.96
CA LEU A 15 1.44 8.18 -2.51
C LEU A 15 2.06 8.07 -3.91
N SER A 16 1.97 9.15 -4.69
CA SER A 16 2.56 9.20 -6.05
C SER A 16 4.07 9.39 -6.03
N ASP A 17 4.57 10.15 -5.06
CA ASP A 17 5.96 10.60 -5.00
C ASP A 17 6.83 9.70 -4.09
N ASP A 18 6.23 8.96 -3.15
CA ASP A 18 6.95 8.16 -2.14
C ASP A 18 6.54 6.68 -2.14
N ALA A 19 7.49 5.84 -2.56
CA ALA A 19 7.32 4.39 -2.66
C ALA A 19 7.03 3.71 -1.30
N PHE A 20 7.60 4.22 -0.21
CA PHE A 20 7.36 3.67 1.11
C PHE A 20 5.98 4.06 1.64
N ALA A 21 5.55 5.31 1.43
CA ALA A 21 4.20 5.75 1.73
C ALA A 21 3.17 4.87 1.01
N LEU A 22 3.41 4.51 -0.26
CA LEU A 22 2.54 3.62 -1.01
C LEU A 22 2.45 2.21 -0.40
N LEU A 23 3.59 1.63 0.02
CA LEU A 23 3.62 0.35 0.75
C LEU A 23 2.87 0.43 2.07
N VAL A 24 3.01 1.52 2.83
CA VAL A 24 2.31 1.75 4.09
C VAL A 24 0.80 1.85 3.85
N GLY A 25 0.35 2.56 2.82
CA GLY A 25 -1.07 2.63 2.44
C GLY A 25 -1.66 1.24 2.18
N MET A 26 -0.94 0.42 1.41
CA MET A 26 -1.33 -0.97 1.15
C MET A 26 -1.31 -1.83 2.43
N LEU A 27 -0.31 -1.66 3.30
CA LEU A 27 -0.24 -2.37 4.59
C LEU A 27 -1.47 -2.05 5.45
N LEU A 28 -1.91 -0.79 5.48
CA LEU A 28 -3.06 -0.31 6.23
C LEU A 28 -4.42 -0.72 5.63
N ASP A 29 -4.48 -1.15 4.36
CA ASP A 29 -5.72 -1.62 3.72
C ASP A 29 -6.14 -2.99 4.29
N GLN A 30 -6.69 -2.97 5.51
CA GLN A 30 -7.26 -4.13 6.17
C GLN A 30 -8.42 -3.74 7.09
N GLN A 31 -9.60 -4.24 6.74
CA GLN A 31 -10.82 -4.04 7.54
C GLN A 31 -11.21 -2.57 7.78
N VAL A 32 -10.73 -1.66 6.93
CA VAL A 32 -11.13 -0.25 6.83
C VAL A 32 -11.50 0.06 5.37
N ALA A 33 -12.05 1.26 5.12
CA ALA A 33 -12.17 1.74 3.76
C ALA A 33 -10.77 1.99 3.18
N MET A 34 -10.57 1.65 1.91
CA MET A 34 -9.28 1.73 1.25
C MET A 34 -8.77 3.18 1.22
N GLU A 35 -9.65 4.15 0.98
CA GLU A 35 -9.35 5.59 0.99
C GLU A 35 -8.81 6.02 2.36
N THR A 36 -9.39 5.49 3.45
CA THR A 36 -8.91 5.74 4.82
C THR A 36 -7.54 5.12 5.06
N ALA A 37 -7.30 3.90 4.54
CA ALA A 37 -6.00 3.25 4.65
C ALA A 37 -4.90 4.00 3.89
N PHE A 38 -5.17 4.36 2.64
CA PHE A 38 -4.22 5.07 1.77
C PHE A 38 -4.03 6.55 2.14
N ALA A 39 -4.96 7.15 2.91
CA ALA A 39 -4.72 8.45 3.57
C ALA A 39 -3.86 8.34 4.84
N GLY A 40 -3.61 7.12 5.34
CA GLY A 40 -2.84 6.86 6.55
C GLY A 40 -1.39 7.37 6.53
N PRO A 41 -0.61 7.15 5.45
CA PRO A 41 0.77 7.64 5.34
C PRO A 41 0.92 9.14 5.57
N GLU A 42 0.01 9.96 5.03
CA GLU A 42 0.05 11.41 5.21
C GLU A 42 -0.17 11.79 6.69
N LYS A 43 -1.14 11.17 7.36
CA LYS A 43 -1.34 11.38 8.81
C LYS A 43 -0.11 10.96 9.63
N ILE A 44 0.57 9.89 9.24
CA ILE A 44 1.81 9.46 9.91
C ILE A 44 2.89 10.53 9.72
N ARG A 45 3.07 11.00 8.48
CA ARG A 45 4.02 12.05 8.14
C ARG A 45 3.78 13.34 8.92
N GLU A 46 2.54 13.82 8.98
CA GLU A 46 2.17 15.03 9.73
C GLU A 46 2.49 14.92 11.24
N ARG A 47 2.30 13.74 11.83
CA ARG A 47 2.39 13.54 13.29
C ARG A 47 3.78 13.19 13.78
N THR A 48 4.57 12.53 12.94
CA THR A 48 5.94 12.10 13.26
C THR A 48 6.99 13.02 12.63
N GLY A 49 6.59 13.86 11.68
CA GLY A 49 7.45 14.76 10.92
C GLY A 49 8.11 14.11 9.70
N SER A 50 7.98 12.80 9.52
CA SER A 50 8.65 12.05 8.44
C SER A 50 7.83 10.84 8.01
N ILE A 51 8.09 10.35 6.80
CA ILE A 51 7.65 9.03 6.34
C ILE A 51 8.86 8.21 5.84
N ASP A 52 10.08 8.69 6.11
CA ASP A 52 11.30 7.97 5.77
C ASP A 52 11.36 6.63 6.54
N PRO A 53 11.71 5.51 5.88
CA PRO A 53 11.78 4.21 6.54
C PRO A 53 12.72 4.18 7.75
N ALA A 54 13.85 4.90 7.71
CA ALA A 54 14.80 4.92 8.82
C ALA A 54 14.24 5.67 10.02
N ASP A 55 13.58 6.81 9.80
CA ASP A 55 12.94 7.61 10.86
C ASP A 55 11.81 6.81 11.52
N ILE A 56 10.94 6.18 10.73
CA ILE A 56 9.82 5.39 11.25
C ILE A 56 10.31 4.14 11.98
N ALA A 57 11.33 3.46 11.47
CA ALA A 57 11.93 2.29 12.12
C ALA A 57 12.61 2.66 13.46
N ALA A 58 13.19 3.85 13.57
CA ALA A 58 13.86 4.34 14.78
C ALA A 58 12.93 5.06 15.77
N TYR A 59 11.70 5.38 15.36
CA TYR A 59 10.73 6.11 16.20
C TYR A 59 10.46 5.38 17.51
N ASP A 60 10.26 6.11 18.62
CA ASP A 60 9.89 5.48 19.89
C ASP A 60 8.56 4.70 19.73
N PRO A 61 8.50 3.39 20.02
CA PRO A 61 7.31 2.58 19.74
C PRO A 61 6.06 3.05 20.48
N VAL A 62 6.21 3.57 21.71
CA VAL A 62 5.07 4.07 22.49
C VAL A 62 4.57 5.38 21.89
N ALA A 63 5.46 6.30 21.55
CA ALA A 63 5.13 7.56 20.90
C ALA A 63 4.53 7.34 19.49
N LEU A 64 4.99 6.34 18.73
CA LEU A 64 4.41 6.01 17.43
C LEU A 64 2.96 5.53 17.58
N VAL A 65 2.69 4.70 18.58
CA VAL A 65 1.32 4.28 18.89
C VAL A 65 0.45 5.47 19.26
N GLU A 66 0.95 6.42 20.06
CA GLU A 66 0.21 7.64 20.40
C GLU A 66 -0.05 8.51 19.17
N ALA A 67 0.92 8.65 18.26
CA ALA A 67 0.71 9.32 16.97
C ALA A 67 -0.41 8.64 16.15
N PHE A 68 -0.47 7.31 16.14
CA PHE A 68 -1.55 6.58 15.46
C PHE A 68 -2.93 6.78 16.09
N LYS A 69 -2.98 7.02 17.41
CA LYS A 69 -4.23 7.23 18.17
C LYS A 69 -4.82 8.63 18.03
N GLN A 70 -4.02 9.65 17.70
CA GLN A 70 -4.51 11.03 17.59
C GLN A 70 -5.74 11.11 16.67
N THR A 71 -6.79 11.80 17.12
CA THR A 71 -8.07 11.90 16.40
C THR A 71 -7.99 12.85 15.22
N PRO A 72 -8.50 12.48 14.02
CA PRO A 72 -9.01 11.15 13.66
C PRO A 72 -7.88 10.13 13.53
N ALA A 73 -8.04 8.95 14.15
CA ALA A 73 -6.99 7.92 14.18
C ALA A 73 -6.49 7.52 12.79
N VAL A 74 -5.23 7.08 12.70
CA VAL A 74 -4.65 6.55 11.46
C VAL A 74 -5.39 5.29 11.01
N HIS A 75 -5.73 4.42 11.97
CA HIS A 75 -6.44 3.17 11.73
C HIS A 75 -7.36 2.85 12.90
N ARG A 76 -8.39 2.03 12.68
CA ARG A 76 -9.26 1.51 13.75
C ARG A 76 -8.56 0.58 14.76
N TYR A 77 -7.32 0.20 14.47
CA TYR A 77 -6.46 -0.66 15.32
C TYR A 77 -5.08 -0.01 15.49
N PRO A 78 -5.01 1.18 16.13
CA PRO A 78 -3.82 2.02 16.08
C PRO A 78 -2.57 1.34 16.65
N GLY A 79 -2.70 0.64 17.79
CA GLY A 79 -1.57 -0.06 18.42
C GLY A 79 -0.97 -1.15 17.53
N SER A 80 -1.81 -2.02 16.96
CA SER A 80 -1.32 -3.11 16.09
C SER A 80 -0.75 -2.59 14.77
N MET A 81 -1.39 -1.57 14.18
CA MET A 81 -0.93 -1.04 12.90
C MET A 81 0.36 -0.22 13.02
N ALA A 82 0.55 0.53 14.10
CA ALA A 82 1.80 1.23 14.36
C ALA A 82 2.99 0.25 14.38
N GLY A 83 2.89 -0.84 15.14
CA GLY A 83 3.95 -1.84 15.20
C GLY A 83 4.21 -2.54 13.85
N ARG A 84 3.17 -2.77 13.04
CA ARG A 84 3.35 -3.35 11.70
C ARG A 84 4.02 -2.38 10.73
N VAL A 85 3.65 -1.10 10.76
CA VAL A 85 4.30 -0.07 9.94
C VAL A 85 5.76 0.08 10.33
N GLN A 86 6.06 0.08 11.64
CA GLN A 86 7.43 0.11 12.14
C GLN A 86 8.25 -1.12 11.71
N ALA A 87 7.66 -2.32 11.75
CA ALA A 87 8.32 -3.54 11.27
C ALA A 87 8.59 -3.51 9.76
N LEU A 88 7.63 -3.00 8.97
CA LEU A 88 7.82 -2.79 7.54
C LEU A 88 8.95 -1.78 7.27
N ALA A 89 8.99 -0.68 8.02
CA ALA A 89 10.03 0.34 7.93
C ALA A 89 11.43 -0.26 8.20
N ALA A 90 11.54 -1.09 9.23
CA ALA A 90 12.79 -1.77 9.57
C ALA A 90 13.29 -2.68 8.42
N VAL A 91 12.41 -3.49 7.81
CA VAL A 91 12.77 -4.33 6.66
C VAL A 91 13.23 -3.49 5.46
N VAL A 92 12.53 -2.40 5.16
CA VAL A 92 12.93 -1.50 4.05
C VAL A 92 14.28 -0.84 4.34
N ARG A 93 14.52 -0.37 5.58
CA ARG A 93 15.79 0.19 5.99
C ARG A 93 16.93 -0.84 5.89
N ASP A 94 16.76 -2.01 6.49
CA ASP A 94 17.83 -2.98 6.72
C ASP A 94 18.14 -3.83 5.48
N GLU A 95 17.11 -4.25 4.73
CA GLU A 95 17.28 -5.14 3.58
C GLU A 95 17.34 -4.39 2.24
N TRP A 96 16.68 -3.23 2.17
CA TRP A 96 16.57 -2.43 0.94
C TRP A 96 17.35 -1.11 0.99
N GLY A 97 18.02 -0.81 2.10
CA GLY A 97 18.86 0.38 2.26
C GLY A 97 18.05 1.67 2.37
N GLY A 98 16.82 1.58 2.89
CA GLY A 98 15.89 2.70 3.01
C GLY A 98 15.18 3.06 1.71
N GLU A 99 15.47 2.39 0.60
CA GLU A 99 14.90 2.68 -0.71
C GLU A 99 13.82 1.65 -1.04
N ALA A 100 12.55 2.01 -0.82
CA ALA A 100 11.43 1.09 -1.01
C ALA A 100 11.26 0.63 -2.46
N SER A 101 11.56 1.47 -3.45
CA SER A 101 11.38 1.07 -4.86
C SER A 101 12.37 0.00 -5.31
N ALA A 102 13.50 -0.16 -4.62
CA ALA A 102 14.47 -1.21 -4.83
C ALA A 102 13.86 -2.61 -4.74
N ILE A 103 12.76 -2.77 -4.00
CA ILE A 103 12.00 -4.01 -3.92
C ILE A 103 11.61 -4.51 -5.32
N TRP A 104 11.19 -3.60 -6.21
CA TRP A 104 10.77 -3.94 -7.58
C TRP A 104 11.73 -3.48 -8.69
N SER A 105 12.74 -2.67 -8.39
CA SER A 105 13.68 -2.16 -9.40
C SER A 105 15.09 -2.78 -9.31
N ARG A 106 15.55 -3.18 -8.12
CA ARG A 106 16.93 -3.64 -7.93
C ARG A 106 17.17 -4.98 -8.61
N GLY A 107 18.14 -4.97 -9.53
CA GLY A 107 18.60 -6.15 -10.25
C GLY A 107 17.67 -6.60 -11.38
N ASP A 108 16.82 -5.71 -11.89
CA ASP A 108 15.90 -5.95 -13.02
C ASP A 108 15.07 -7.24 -12.85
N PRO A 109 14.27 -7.34 -11.77
CA PRO A 109 13.52 -8.56 -11.47
C PRO A 109 12.35 -8.76 -12.44
N ASP A 110 12.00 -10.02 -12.68
CA ASP A 110 10.73 -10.36 -13.31
C ASP A 110 9.55 -10.22 -12.33
N GLY A 111 8.32 -10.30 -12.84
CA GLY A 111 7.11 -10.16 -12.04
C GLY A 111 6.98 -11.19 -10.92
N ALA A 112 7.51 -12.41 -11.12
CA ALA A 112 7.47 -13.46 -10.10
C ALA A 112 8.42 -13.17 -8.94
N GLU A 113 9.61 -12.65 -9.23
CA GLU A 113 10.57 -12.22 -8.22
C GLU A 113 10.08 -10.97 -7.49
N VAL A 114 9.48 -9.99 -8.18
CA VAL A 114 8.81 -8.85 -7.52
C VAL A 114 7.72 -9.35 -6.57
N LEU A 115 6.85 -10.26 -7.01
CA LEU A 115 5.81 -10.83 -6.15
C LEU A 115 6.41 -11.54 -4.92
N LYS A 116 7.48 -12.31 -5.12
CA LYS A 116 8.17 -13.02 -4.04
C LYS A 116 8.74 -12.05 -3.00
N ARG A 117 9.38 -10.95 -3.43
CA ARG A 117 9.89 -9.90 -2.55
C ARG A 117 8.77 -9.20 -1.80
N LEU A 118 7.68 -8.85 -2.47
CA LEU A 118 6.49 -8.26 -1.84
C LEU A 118 5.90 -9.18 -0.76
N LYS A 119 5.81 -10.49 -1.02
CA LYS A 119 5.32 -11.49 -0.06
C LYS A 119 6.23 -11.67 1.17
N ALA A 120 7.49 -11.28 1.09
CA ALA A 120 8.41 -11.34 2.22
C ALA A 120 8.23 -10.16 3.19
N LEU A 121 7.55 -9.09 2.76
CA LEU A 121 7.35 -7.90 3.59
C LEU A 121 6.39 -8.17 4.76
N PRO A 122 6.65 -7.61 5.96
CA PRO A 122 5.75 -7.71 7.10
C PRO A 122 4.33 -7.23 6.75
N GLY A 123 3.35 -8.10 6.94
CA GLY A 123 1.93 -7.79 6.69
C GLY A 123 1.47 -7.91 5.23
N PHE A 124 2.34 -8.36 4.31
CA PHE A 124 2.01 -8.64 2.91
C PHE A 124 1.74 -10.13 2.68
N GLY A 125 0.48 -10.54 2.91
CA GLY A 125 0.00 -11.85 2.47
C GLY A 125 -0.14 -11.94 0.94
N GLU A 126 -0.39 -13.14 0.43
CA GLU A 126 -0.45 -13.41 -1.02
C GLU A 126 -1.37 -12.47 -1.80
N GLN A 127 -2.61 -12.27 -1.33
CA GLN A 127 -3.56 -11.39 -1.99
C GLN A 127 -3.07 -9.95 -2.06
N LYS A 128 -2.53 -9.43 -0.94
CA LYS A 128 -2.02 -8.06 -0.84
C LYS A 128 -0.83 -7.84 -1.77
N ALA A 129 0.09 -8.79 -1.80
CA ALA A 129 1.25 -8.74 -2.68
C ALA A 129 0.84 -8.76 -4.16
N LYS A 130 -0.15 -9.58 -4.56
CA LYS A 130 -0.68 -9.59 -5.93
C LYS A 130 -1.37 -8.28 -6.31
N ILE A 131 -2.18 -7.72 -5.42
CA ILE A 131 -2.81 -6.40 -5.66
C ILE A 131 -1.75 -5.31 -5.80
N PHE A 132 -0.72 -5.32 -4.95
CA PHE A 132 0.34 -4.32 -5.02
C PHE A 132 1.16 -4.46 -6.31
N LEU A 133 1.48 -5.69 -6.73
CA LEU A 133 2.12 -5.93 -8.02
C LEU A 133 1.26 -5.41 -9.19
N ALA A 134 -0.04 -5.66 -9.16
CA ALA A 134 -0.95 -5.10 -10.14
C ALA A 134 -0.97 -3.56 -10.14
N LEU A 135 -0.94 -2.93 -8.96
CA LEU A 135 -0.87 -1.47 -8.82
C LEU A 135 0.42 -0.93 -9.45
N LEU A 136 1.55 -1.57 -9.17
CA LEU A 136 2.84 -1.20 -9.75
C LEU A 136 2.81 -1.26 -11.29
N GLY A 137 2.29 -2.35 -11.85
CA GLY A 137 2.19 -2.55 -13.30
C GLY A 137 1.18 -1.64 -13.99
N LYS A 138 0.00 -1.44 -13.39
CA LYS A 138 -1.10 -0.66 -14.00
C LYS A 138 -0.92 0.85 -13.87
N GLN A 139 -0.34 1.33 -12.78
CA GLN A 139 -0.35 2.77 -12.46
C GLN A 139 1.04 3.36 -12.20
N CYS A 140 2.00 2.56 -11.73
CA CYS A 140 3.35 3.04 -11.40
C CYS A 140 4.39 2.78 -12.50
N GLY A 141 4.00 2.20 -13.64
CA GLY A 141 4.88 2.00 -14.80
C GLY A 141 5.88 0.86 -14.64
N LEU A 142 5.60 -0.15 -13.82
CA LEU A 142 6.45 -1.35 -13.74
C LEU A 142 6.36 -2.16 -15.05
N GLU A 143 7.51 -2.36 -15.70
CA GLU A 143 7.63 -3.10 -16.97
C GLU A 143 8.17 -4.53 -16.81
N ALA A 144 8.33 -5.01 -15.57
CA ALA A 144 8.87 -6.33 -15.26
C ALA A 144 8.15 -7.46 -16.01
N ALA A 145 8.89 -8.28 -16.76
CA ALA A 145 8.30 -9.35 -17.55
C ALA A 145 7.44 -10.30 -16.67
N GLY A 146 6.24 -10.66 -17.14
CA GLY A 146 5.38 -11.60 -16.42
C GLY A 146 4.64 -11.04 -15.20
N TRP A 147 4.65 -9.72 -14.97
CA TRP A 147 3.99 -9.13 -13.79
C TRP A 147 2.47 -9.36 -13.77
N ARG A 148 1.80 -9.37 -14.92
CA ARG A 148 0.35 -9.60 -15.03
C ARG A 148 0.00 -11.01 -14.57
N GLU A 149 0.72 -12.00 -15.10
CA GLU A 149 0.56 -13.41 -14.78
C GLU A 149 0.82 -13.66 -13.29
N ALA A 150 1.87 -13.05 -12.73
CA ALA A 150 2.19 -13.14 -11.31
C ALA A 150 1.11 -12.49 -10.43
N ALA A 151 0.54 -11.36 -10.86
CA ALA A 151 -0.58 -10.70 -10.16
C ALA A 151 -1.91 -11.47 -10.26
N GLY A 152 -2.01 -12.46 -11.15
CA GLY A 152 -3.23 -13.23 -11.39
C GLY A 152 -4.37 -12.33 -11.88
N HIS A 153 -5.59 -12.59 -11.43
CA HIS A 153 -6.77 -11.83 -11.88
C HIS A 153 -6.71 -10.32 -11.58
N TYR A 154 -5.81 -9.88 -10.70
CA TYR A 154 -5.58 -8.45 -10.43
C TYR A 154 -4.77 -7.78 -11.56
N GLY A 155 -4.00 -8.54 -12.32
CA GLY A 155 -3.23 -8.09 -13.47
C GLY A 155 -4.06 -7.96 -14.76
N ASP A 156 -5.24 -8.57 -14.81
CA ASP A 156 -6.11 -8.55 -15.99
C ASP A 156 -6.54 -7.12 -16.35
N ASP A 157 -6.50 -6.78 -17.64
CA ASP A 157 -6.94 -5.49 -18.16
C ASP A 157 -8.48 -5.34 -18.06
N GLY A 158 -8.96 -4.11 -17.90
CA GLY A 158 -10.41 -3.82 -17.85
C GLY A 158 -11.13 -4.33 -16.60
N THR A 159 -10.38 -4.73 -15.57
CA THR A 159 -10.93 -5.14 -14.28
C THR A 159 -11.15 -3.95 -13.33
N PHE A 160 -12.02 -4.14 -12.35
CA PHE A 160 -12.31 -3.18 -11.26
C PHE A 160 -12.31 -3.95 -9.94
N ALA A 161 -11.24 -4.72 -9.73
CA ALA A 161 -11.14 -5.70 -8.64
C ALA A 161 -10.45 -5.12 -7.39
N SER A 162 -9.62 -4.10 -7.55
CA SER A 162 -8.74 -3.62 -6.48
C SER A 162 -8.32 -2.15 -6.62
N VAL A 163 -7.50 -1.68 -5.69
CA VAL A 163 -6.89 -0.34 -5.76
C VAL A 163 -6.06 -0.12 -7.03
N ALA A 164 -5.51 -1.20 -7.60
CA ALA A 164 -4.77 -1.15 -8.86
C ALA A 164 -5.60 -0.65 -10.05
N ASP A 165 -6.92 -0.67 -9.92
CA ASP A 165 -7.85 -0.30 -10.99
C ASP A 165 -8.44 1.12 -10.82
N ILE A 166 -7.98 1.88 -9.82
CA ILE A 166 -8.54 3.20 -9.47
C ILE A 166 -7.64 4.29 -10.03
N VAL A 167 -8.12 4.95 -11.08
CA VAL A 167 -7.41 6.04 -11.77
C VAL A 167 -8.19 7.36 -11.74
N ASP A 168 -9.46 7.31 -11.34
CA ASP A 168 -10.38 8.44 -11.29
C ASP A 168 -11.59 8.14 -10.37
N PRO A 169 -12.49 9.12 -10.11
CA PRO A 169 -13.67 8.89 -9.28
C PRO A 169 -14.65 7.84 -9.83
N GLU A 170 -14.71 7.64 -11.15
CA GLU A 170 -15.61 6.67 -11.77
C GLU A 170 -15.14 5.23 -11.50
N SER A 171 -13.87 4.95 -11.76
CA SER A 171 -13.22 3.68 -11.45
C SER A 171 -13.25 3.36 -9.96
N LEU A 172 -13.09 4.36 -9.08
CA LEU A 172 -13.29 4.19 -7.64
C LEU A 172 -14.71 3.68 -7.31
N ALA A 173 -15.74 4.27 -7.90
CA ALA A 173 -17.12 3.84 -7.70
C ALA A 173 -17.34 2.40 -8.19
N ARG A 174 -16.74 2.03 -9.33
CA ARG A 174 -16.81 0.67 -9.88
C ARG A 174 -16.12 -0.35 -8.96
N VAL A 175 -14.93 -0.05 -8.46
CA VAL A 175 -14.21 -0.93 -7.51
C VAL A 175 -14.99 -1.13 -6.21
N ARG A 176 -15.62 -0.07 -5.70
CA ARG A 176 -16.53 -0.17 -4.52
C ARG A 176 -17.69 -1.12 -4.80
N ALA A 177 -18.34 -0.99 -5.96
CA ALA A 177 -19.45 -1.86 -6.37
C ALA A 177 -19.01 -3.33 -6.47
N THR A 178 -17.85 -3.60 -7.09
CA THR A 178 -17.28 -4.96 -7.19
C THR A 178 -17.03 -5.57 -5.81
N LYS A 179 -16.37 -4.82 -4.91
CA LYS A 179 -16.08 -5.29 -3.53
C LYS A 179 -17.37 -5.56 -2.74
N GLN A 180 -18.39 -4.73 -2.91
CA GLN A 180 -19.69 -4.92 -2.25
C GLN A 180 -20.43 -6.16 -2.77
N ALA A 181 -20.45 -6.37 -4.09
CA ALA A 181 -21.06 -7.55 -4.70
C ALA A 181 -20.38 -8.85 -4.25
N ALA A 182 -19.03 -8.89 -4.25
CA ALA A 182 -18.28 -10.05 -3.78
C ALA A 182 -18.56 -10.37 -2.30
N LYS A 183 -18.66 -9.34 -1.44
CA LYS A 183 -18.99 -9.51 -0.02
C LYS A 183 -20.43 -10.00 0.19
N ALA A 184 -21.37 -9.59 -0.66
CA ALA A 184 -22.75 -10.08 -0.61
C ALA A 184 -22.83 -11.56 -1.02
N ALA A 185 -22.14 -11.95 -2.10
CA ALA A 185 -22.06 -13.32 -2.57
C ALA A 185 -21.44 -14.26 -1.52
N ALA A 186 -20.38 -13.83 -0.81
CA ALA A 186 -19.73 -14.64 0.23
C ALA A 186 -20.54 -14.81 1.53
N LYS A 187 -21.63 -14.06 1.70
CA LYS A 187 -22.56 -14.16 2.84
C LYS A 187 -23.81 -14.99 2.53
N SER A 188 -23.97 -15.39 1.27
CA SER A 188 -25.09 -16.18 0.75
C SER A 188 -24.67 -17.65 0.65
#